data_AF-A0A9N9B082-F1
#
_entry.id   AF-A0A9N9B082-F1
#
_cell.length_a   1.000
_cell.length_b   1.000
_cell.length_c   1.000
_cell.angle_alpha   90.00
_cell.angle_beta   90.00
_cell.angle_gamma   90.00
#
_symmetry.space_group_name_H-M   'P 1'
#
loop_
_entity.id
_entity.type
_entity.pdbx_description
1 polymer ?
#
loop_
_entity_poly.entity_id
_entity_poly.type
_entity_poly.pdbx_seq_one_letter_code
_entity_poly.pdbx_strand_id
1 'polypeptide(L)'
;MHSSTKGQANSSQQKEVSKEWKLEPEHEFRFEIDFGTTVKLKLISGTAEIFGTEIGIGHEYEFSGRKVAIFTWHGACSVEYVANETPMTSYLNMHIALEQCREEAKSKSDKGPRVMIVGPEDVGKTSLCKLLLSYALRHGRQPIFVNLDSNEGSITMPGTLSATPINHIIDVEEGFGSSATTAPSFSSSYMPMVFYYGYSDPSDNVKLYKVLTKKLAYNVSRRLVEDEIAKVSGVVIDTSGLIDGTGYEIIQHCVEVFDVNIIIVLGHERLYSDMARLYKERPGVNVVKLSKSGGVRSLAPSSALPIGIDRKVSETQLVKVEPDDDTSSVDTGKQKMTILSPSPGRLPKQYLIMGSYKWMET
;
A
#
# COMPACT_ATOMS: atom_id res chain seq x y z
N MET A 1 -62.46 -30.35 -25.50
CA MET A 1 -61.07 -30.25 -25.97
C MET A 1 -60.76 -28.78 -26.24
N HIS A 2 -60.20 -28.04 -25.28
CA HIS A 2 -59.43 -26.81 -25.49
C HIS A 2 -58.78 -26.34 -24.17
N SER A 3 -57.49 -26.02 -24.29
CA SER A 3 -56.70 -25.06 -23.50
C SER A 3 -56.08 -25.46 -22.15
N SER A 4 -54.76 -25.25 -22.10
CA SER A 4 -54.02 -24.45 -21.11
C SER A 4 -52.90 -25.17 -20.37
N THR A 5 -51.76 -25.38 -21.04
CA THR A 5 -50.47 -25.64 -20.38
C THR A 5 -49.74 -24.30 -20.23
N LYS A 6 -49.75 -23.73 -19.01
CA LYS A 6 -48.89 -22.61 -18.65
C LYS A 6 -47.47 -23.14 -18.44
N GLY A 7 -46.50 -22.58 -19.16
CA GLY A 7 -45.09 -22.74 -18.86
C GLY A 7 -44.75 -22.08 -17.53
N GLN A 8 -44.08 -22.81 -16.65
CA GLN A 8 -43.32 -22.24 -15.54
C GLN A 8 -41.85 -22.23 -15.95
N ALA A 9 -41.30 -21.02 -16.03
CA ALA A 9 -39.88 -20.78 -16.17
C ALA A 9 -39.17 -21.19 -14.88
N ASN A 10 -38.25 -22.15 -14.96
CA ASN A 10 -37.31 -22.44 -13.87
C ASN A 10 -36.22 -21.35 -13.88
N SER A 11 -36.31 -20.41 -12.94
CA SER A 11 -35.20 -19.54 -12.57
C SER A 11 -34.27 -20.33 -11.64
N SER A 12 -33.11 -20.72 -12.15
CA SER A 12 -32.03 -21.36 -11.39
C SER A 12 -31.42 -20.34 -10.41
N GLN A 13 -31.89 -20.33 -9.16
CA GLN A 13 -31.19 -19.63 -8.08
C GLN A 13 -29.91 -20.41 -7.74
N GLN A 14 -28.74 -19.88 -8.12
CA GLN A 14 -27.47 -20.31 -7.54
C GLN A 14 -27.51 -20.01 -6.04
N LYS A 15 -27.44 -21.06 -5.21
CA LYS A 15 -27.33 -20.89 -3.74
C LYS A 15 -25.98 -20.26 -3.42
N GLU A 16 -25.99 -19.02 -2.95
CA GLU A 16 -24.84 -18.42 -2.27
C GLU A 16 -24.52 -19.27 -1.04
N VAL A 17 -23.34 -19.88 -1.03
CA VAL A 17 -22.83 -20.62 0.13
C VAL A 17 -22.23 -19.60 1.08
N SER A 18 -23.00 -19.17 2.07
CA SER A 18 -22.48 -18.39 3.21
C SER A 18 -21.91 -19.34 4.27
N LYS A 19 -20.76 -18.98 4.82
CA LYS A 19 -20.11 -19.66 5.92
C LYS A 19 -19.85 -18.63 7.03
N GLU A 20 -19.89 -19.06 8.28
CA GLU A 20 -19.67 -18.22 9.47
C GLU A 20 -18.53 -18.81 10.32
N TRP A 21 -17.72 -17.94 10.94
CA TRP A 21 -16.63 -18.36 11.83
C TRP A 21 -16.50 -17.42 13.01
N LYS A 22 -15.92 -17.93 14.09
CA LYS A 22 -15.64 -17.18 15.32
C LYS A 22 -14.14 -17.05 15.51
N LEU A 23 -13.66 -15.81 15.61
CA LEU A 23 -12.30 -15.47 15.98
C LEU A 23 -12.27 -15.18 17.48
N GLU A 24 -11.33 -15.85 18.15
CA GLU A 24 -11.00 -15.55 19.54
C GLU A 24 -10.18 -14.24 19.62
N PRO A 25 -10.12 -13.58 20.79
CA PRO A 25 -9.28 -12.40 20.99
C PRO A 25 -7.83 -12.63 20.56
N GLU A 26 -7.20 -11.60 19.98
CA GLU A 26 -5.80 -11.57 19.52
C GLU A 26 -5.46 -12.54 18.38
N HIS A 27 -6.47 -13.07 17.70
CA HIS A 27 -6.27 -13.90 16.52
C HIS A 27 -6.55 -13.14 15.22
N GLU A 28 -5.94 -13.60 14.14
CA GLU A 28 -6.30 -13.17 12.79
C GLU A 28 -6.77 -14.31 11.92
N PHE A 29 -7.69 -13.96 11.03
CA PHE A 29 -8.15 -14.76 9.94
C PHE A 29 -7.44 -14.34 8.64
N ARG A 30 -6.80 -15.30 7.95
CA ARG A 30 -6.09 -15.07 6.68
C ARG A 30 -6.71 -15.85 5.53
N PHE A 31 -6.91 -15.18 4.41
CA PHE A 31 -7.35 -15.82 3.17
C PHE A 31 -6.77 -15.13 1.94
N GLU A 32 -6.74 -15.88 0.86
CA GLU A 32 -6.28 -15.44 -0.45
C GLU A 32 -7.43 -15.60 -1.44
N ILE A 33 -7.60 -14.60 -2.29
CA ILE A 33 -8.65 -14.54 -3.29
C ILE A 33 -7.97 -14.46 -4.64
N ASP A 34 -8.23 -15.45 -5.48
CA ASP A 34 -7.72 -15.48 -6.85
C ASP A 34 -8.31 -14.34 -7.68
N PHE A 35 -7.56 -13.91 -8.71
CA PHE A 35 -8.05 -12.93 -9.67
C PHE A 35 -9.30 -13.46 -10.39
N GLY A 36 -10.29 -12.59 -10.59
CA GLY A 36 -11.58 -12.96 -11.19
C GLY A 36 -12.54 -13.68 -10.24
N THR A 37 -12.11 -13.97 -9.00
CA THR A 37 -12.99 -14.43 -7.93
C THR A 37 -13.31 -13.27 -7.00
N THR A 38 -14.56 -13.22 -6.54
CA THR A 38 -15.04 -12.21 -5.60
C THR A 38 -15.46 -12.88 -4.30
N VAL A 39 -15.01 -12.35 -3.16
CA VAL A 39 -15.45 -12.77 -1.83
C VAL A 39 -16.13 -11.59 -1.13
N LYS A 40 -17.35 -11.82 -0.68
CA LYS A 40 -18.11 -10.89 0.16
C LYS A 40 -17.90 -11.23 1.63
N LEU A 41 -17.62 -10.22 2.42
CA LEU A 41 -17.32 -10.33 3.85
C LEU A 41 -18.24 -9.40 4.63
N LYS A 42 -18.77 -9.90 5.75
CA LYS A 42 -19.63 -9.12 6.64
C LYS A 42 -19.30 -9.45 8.09
N LEU A 43 -18.99 -8.41 8.87
CA LEU A 43 -18.82 -8.55 10.31
C LEU A 43 -20.20 -8.65 10.98
N ILE A 44 -20.45 -9.74 11.71
CA ILE A 44 -21.75 -9.98 12.36
C ILE A 44 -21.79 -9.35 13.75
N SER A 45 -20.70 -9.49 14.52
CA SER A 45 -20.59 -8.99 15.88
C SER A 45 -19.13 -8.87 16.32
N GLY A 46 -18.87 -8.06 17.34
CA GLY A 46 -17.53 -7.79 17.86
C GLY A 46 -16.82 -6.67 17.10
N THR A 47 -15.49 -6.65 17.16
CA THR A 47 -14.63 -5.66 16.48
C THR A 47 -13.56 -6.39 15.69
N ALA A 48 -13.33 -5.97 14.45
CA ALA A 48 -12.31 -6.54 13.59
C ALA A 48 -11.69 -5.44 12.72
N GLU A 49 -10.44 -5.63 12.33
CA GLU A 49 -9.68 -4.68 11.51
C GLU A 49 -8.84 -5.36 10.43
N ILE A 50 -8.69 -4.69 9.29
CA ILE A 50 -7.73 -5.04 8.23
C ILE A 50 -6.66 -3.97 8.21
N PHE A 51 -5.42 -4.35 8.56
CA PHE A 51 -4.26 -3.45 8.64
C PHE A 51 -4.57 -2.13 9.38
N GLY A 52 -5.25 -2.24 10.53
CA GLY A 52 -5.60 -1.12 11.42
C GLY A 52 -6.86 -0.33 11.05
N THR A 53 -7.48 -0.59 9.91
CA THR A 53 -8.80 -0.03 9.55
C THR A 53 -9.91 -0.92 10.10
N GLU A 54 -10.81 -0.36 10.91
CA GLU A 54 -11.95 -1.08 11.47
C GLU A 54 -13.01 -1.41 10.40
N ILE A 55 -13.57 -2.61 10.51
CA ILE A 55 -14.66 -3.11 9.67
C ILE A 55 -15.99 -2.87 10.40
N GLY A 56 -16.95 -2.26 9.73
CA GLY A 56 -18.27 -1.97 10.28
C GLY A 56 -19.14 -3.22 10.43
N ILE A 57 -19.83 -3.34 11.57
CA ILE A 57 -20.83 -4.40 11.77
C ILE A 57 -21.97 -4.23 10.78
N GLY A 58 -22.38 -5.32 10.14
CA GLY A 58 -23.51 -5.34 9.23
C GLY A 58 -23.21 -4.89 7.80
N HIS A 59 -22.07 -4.22 7.58
CA HIS A 59 -21.61 -3.77 6.27
C HIS A 59 -21.00 -4.92 5.47
N GLU A 60 -21.28 -4.96 4.17
CA GLU A 60 -20.77 -5.97 3.25
C GLU A 60 -19.60 -5.37 2.48
N TYR A 61 -18.45 -6.04 2.53
CA TYR A 61 -17.22 -5.66 1.85
C TYR A 61 -16.89 -6.70 0.80
N GLU A 62 -16.44 -6.26 -0.36
CA GLU A 62 -16.15 -7.07 -1.52
C GLU A 62 -14.65 -7.05 -1.83
N PHE A 63 -14.06 -8.24 -1.93
CA PHE A 63 -12.64 -8.39 -2.18
C PHE A 63 -12.39 -9.28 -3.39
N SER A 64 -11.40 -8.92 -4.20
CA SER A 64 -10.92 -9.72 -5.34
C SER A 64 -9.40 -9.58 -5.51
N GLY A 65 -8.76 -10.64 -6.03
CA GLY A 65 -7.37 -10.63 -6.48
C GLY A 65 -6.35 -10.26 -5.40
N ARG A 66 -6.57 -10.62 -4.14
CA ARG A 66 -5.73 -10.16 -3.02
C ARG A 66 -5.70 -11.12 -1.85
N LYS A 67 -4.67 -10.92 -1.01
CA LYS A 67 -4.54 -11.54 0.30
C LYS A 67 -5.09 -10.60 1.36
N VAL A 68 -5.90 -11.14 2.27
CA VAL A 68 -6.53 -10.38 3.35
C VAL A 68 -6.19 -11.03 4.69
N ALA A 69 -5.90 -10.20 5.69
CA ALA A 69 -5.72 -10.60 7.08
C ALA A 69 -6.65 -9.74 7.95
N ILE A 70 -7.61 -10.40 8.62
CA ILE A 70 -8.60 -9.78 9.49
C ILE A 70 -8.24 -10.10 10.92
N PHE A 71 -7.89 -9.09 11.71
CA PHE A 71 -7.45 -9.25 13.08
C PHE A 71 -8.53 -8.76 14.05
N THR A 72 -8.61 -9.33 15.25
CA THR A 72 -9.47 -8.85 16.33
C THR A 72 -8.74 -8.77 17.67
N TRP A 73 -8.86 -7.65 18.38
CA TRP A 73 -8.33 -7.48 19.74
C TRP A 73 -9.22 -8.12 20.82
N HIS A 74 -10.53 -8.22 20.58
CA HIS A 74 -11.51 -8.56 21.62
C HIS A 74 -12.37 -9.78 21.27
N GLY A 75 -12.10 -10.40 20.12
CA GLY A 75 -12.93 -11.45 19.54
C GLY A 75 -13.96 -10.86 18.57
N ALA A 76 -14.23 -11.61 17.50
CA ALA A 76 -15.16 -11.24 16.44
C ALA A 76 -15.74 -12.48 15.76
N CYS A 77 -16.99 -12.42 15.31
CA CYS A 77 -17.54 -13.48 14.45
C CYS A 77 -17.32 -13.12 12.97
N SER A 78 -16.24 -13.61 12.31
CA SER A 78 -16.07 -13.64 10.83
C SER A 78 -14.74 -14.25 10.27
N VAL A 79 -14.85 -15.41 9.59
CA VAL A 79 -14.06 -16.07 8.47
C VAL A 79 -12.74 -16.93 8.72
N GLU A 80 -12.36 -17.86 7.77
CA GLU A 80 -11.65 -19.21 7.78
C GLU A 80 -10.10 -19.41 7.71
N TYR A 81 -9.38 -19.43 8.83
CA TYR A 81 -8.01 -19.98 9.05
C TYR A 81 -7.39 -19.08 10.11
N VAL A 82 -7.43 -19.58 11.34
CA VAL A 82 -7.03 -18.80 12.49
C VAL A 82 -5.53 -18.99 12.69
N ALA A 83 -4.76 -17.92 12.53
CA ALA A 83 -3.37 -17.92 12.93
C ALA A 83 -3.29 -17.63 14.44
N ASN A 84 -2.63 -18.53 15.18
CA ASN A 84 -2.51 -18.42 16.64
C ASN A 84 -1.36 -17.51 17.09
N GLU A 85 -0.44 -17.15 16.19
CA GLU A 85 0.69 -16.27 16.49
C GLU A 85 0.72 -15.10 15.51
N THR A 86 0.52 -13.89 16.05
CA THR A 86 0.59 -12.63 15.31
C THR A 86 1.56 -11.67 16.01
N PRO A 87 2.37 -10.90 15.27
CA PRO A 87 3.25 -9.89 15.86
C PRO A 87 2.49 -8.61 16.29
N MET A 88 1.16 -8.65 16.37
CA MET A 88 0.31 -7.47 16.54
C MET A 88 0.60 -6.70 17.82
N THR A 89 0.87 -7.38 18.94
CA THR A 89 1.27 -6.72 20.19
C THR A 89 2.55 -5.90 20.01
N SER A 90 3.52 -6.40 19.24
CA SER A 90 4.76 -5.66 18.95
C SER A 90 4.50 -4.45 18.06
N TYR A 91 3.60 -4.59 17.09
CA TYR A 91 3.20 -3.48 16.21
C TYR A 91 2.42 -2.40 16.97
N LEU A 92 1.52 -2.79 17.87
CA LEU A 92 0.80 -1.88 18.75
C LEU A 92 1.74 -1.14 19.70
N ASN A 93 2.66 -1.86 20.35
CA ASN A 93 3.67 -1.23 21.21
C ASN A 93 4.53 -0.22 20.44
N MET A 94 4.89 -0.54 19.19
CA MET A 94 5.60 0.41 18.32
C MET A 94 4.75 1.64 18.01
N HIS A 95 3.46 1.46 17.68
CA HIS A 95 2.55 2.58 17.45
C HIS A 95 2.43 3.48 18.69
N ILE A 96 2.28 2.91 19.88
CA ILE A 96 2.20 3.65 21.15
C ILE A 96 3.48 4.47 21.38
N ALA A 97 4.66 3.88 21.14
CA ALA A 97 5.93 4.59 21.26
C ALA A 97 6.02 5.76 20.26
N LEU A 98 5.59 5.57 19.01
CA LEU A 98 5.53 6.65 18.02
C LEU A 98 4.56 7.75 18.45
N GLU A 99 3.43 7.38 19.03
CA GLU A 99 2.42 8.34 19.51
C GLU A 99 2.94 9.19 20.66
N GLN A 100 3.72 8.61 21.58
CA GLN A 100 4.44 9.36 22.61
C GLN A 100 5.40 10.37 21.98
N CYS A 101 6.16 9.98 20.96
CA CYS A 101 7.01 10.92 20.22
C CYS A 101 6.21 12.07 19.58
N ARG A 102 5.01 11.79 19.05
CA ARG A 102 4.13 12.82 18.48
C ARG A 102 3.59 13.78 19.53
N GLU A 103 3.20 13.29 20.71
CA GLU A 103 2.74 14.15 21.80
C GLU A 103 3.88 15.04 22.33
N GLU A 104 5.08 14.49 22.46
CA GLU A 104 6.25 15.28 22.81
C GLU A 104 6.55 16.37 21.76
N ALA A 105 6.55 15.99 20.48
CA ALA A 105 6.73 16.93 19.37
C ALA A 105 5.68 18.03 19.38
N LYS A 106 4.41 17.69 19.65
CA LYS A 106 3.31 18.65 19.78
C LYS A 106 3.56 19.65 20.90
N SER A 107 3.97 19.16 22.07
CA SER A 107 4.22 20.01 23.24
C SER A 107 5.41 20.97 23.05
N LYS A 108 6.43 20.54 22.30
CA LYS A 108 7.66 21.29 22.03
C LYS A 108 7.60 22.09 20.71
N SER A 109 6.50 22.00 19.95
CA SER A 109 6.36 22.51 18.58
C SER A 109 7.46 22.00 17.62
N ASP A 110 7.92 20.78 17.87
CA ASP A 110 8.99 20.11 17.13
C ASP A 110 8.44 19.17 16.04
N LYS A 111 9.33 18.54 15.29
CA LYS A 111 9.00 17.54 14.26
C LYS A 111 8.57 16.22 14.92
N GLY A 112 7.51 15.62 14.38
CA GLY A 112 7.11 14.25 14.70
C GLY A 112 8.11 13.19 14.23
N PRO A 113 7.86 11.92 14.56
CA PRO A 113 8.76 10.82 14.20
C PRO A 113 8.82 10.63 12.67
N ARG A 114 10.04 10.42 12.15
CA ARG A 114 10.32 10.11 10.76
C ARG A 114 10.82 8.67 10.70
N VAL A 115 9.89 7.77 10.44
CA VAL A 115 10.04 6.33 10.54
C VAL A 115 10.33 5.76 9.17
N MET A 116 11.38 4.96 9.04
CA MET A 116 11.68 4.21 7.82
C MET A 116 11.67 2.72 8.10
N ILE A 117 10.90 1.97 7.32
CA ILE A 117 10.77 0.51 7.45
C ILE A 117 11.66 -0.15 6.39
N VAL A 118 12.58 -0.99 6.83
CA VAL A 118 13.55 -1.69 5.96
C VAL A 118 13.50 -3.19 6.20
N GLY A 119 13.78 -3.95 5.15
CA GLY A 119 13.78 -5.42 5.18
C GLY A 119 13.77 -5.98 3.77
N PRO A 120 13.96 -7.30 3.60
CA PRO A 120 13.90 -7.94 2.30
C PRO A 120 12.51 -7.85 1.66
N GLU A 121 12.37 -8.40 0.46
CA GLU A 121 11.08 -8.63 -0.16
C GLU A 121 10.20 -9.52 0.73
N ASP A 122 8.88 -9.31 0.66
CA ASP A 122 7.88 -10.18 1.28
C ASP A 122 8.03 -10.43 2.79
N VAL A 123 8.38 -9.39 3.55
CA VAL A 123 8.34 -9.41 5.03
C VAL A 123 7.18 -8.62 5.63
N GLY A 124 6.37 -7.96 4.79
CA GLY A 124 5.18 -7.22 5.21
C GLY A 124 5.43 -5.75 5.53
N LYS A 125 6.42 -5.12 4.87
CA LYS A 125 6.76 -3.70 5.06
C LYS A 125 5.56 -2.79 4.78
N THR A 126 4.96 -2.93 3.61
CA THR A 126 3.75 -2.20 3.19
C THR A 126 2.55 -2.45 4.11
N SER A 127 2.37 -3.68 4.59
CA SER A 127 1.31 -4.00 5.56
C SER A 127 1.54 -3.32 6.92
N LEU A 128 2.79 -3.27 7.39
CA LEU A 128 3.15 -2.55 8.61
C LEU A 128 2.99 -1.04 8.43
N CYS A 129 3.36 -0.48 7.27
CA CYS A 129 3.10 0.91 6.92
C CYS A 129 1.60 1.23 7.05
N LYS A 130 0.74 0.45 6.38
CA LYS A 130 -0.73 0.62 6.44
C LYS A 130 -1.24 0.62 7.87
N LEU A 131 -0.81 -0.35 8.68
CA LEU A 131 -1.20 -0.47 10.08
C LEU A 131 -0.79 0.75 10.91
N LEU A 132 0.46 1.19 10.82
CA LEU A 132 0.95 2.34 11.59
C LEU A 132 0.27 3.64 11.15
N LEU A 133 -0.04 3.79 9.86
CA LEU A 133 -0.76 4.94 9.31
C LEU A 133 -2.22 4.96 9.75
N SER A 134 -2.94 3.83 9.65
CA SER A 134 -4.32 3.70 10.09
C SER A 134 -4.46 3.98 11.59
N TYR A 135 -3.57 3.44 12.42
CA TYR A 135 -3.59 3.73 13.86
C TYR A 135 -3.27 5.18 14.18
N ALA A 136 -2.34 5.81 13.45
CA ALA A 136 -2.06 7.24 13.59
C ALA A 136 -3.29 8.09 13.23
N LEU A 137 -3.97 7.77 12.13
CA LEU A 137 -5.19 8.45 11.73
C LEU A 137 -6.31 8.31 12.77
N ARG A 138 -6.45 7.12 13.38
CA ARG A 138 -7.41 6.88 14.49
C ARG A 138 -7.13 7.76 15.72
N HIS A 139 -5.87 8.15 15.94
CA HIS A 139 -5.47 9.13 16.97
C HIS A 139 -5.55 10.59 16.48
N GLY A 140 -6.19 10.86 15.34
CA GLY A 140 -6.33 12.20 14.79
C GLY A 140 -5.06 12.77 14.19
N ARG A 141 -4.08 11.92 13.85
CA ARG A 141 -2.83 12.31 13.17
C ARG A 141 -3.01 12.27 11.66
N GLN A 142 -2.20 13.05 10.94
CA GLN A 142 -2.16 13.07 9.48
C GLN A 142 -0.71 12.89 8.98
N PRO A 143 -0.12 11.71 9.19
CA PRO A 143 1.27 11.46 8.78
C PRO A 143 1.41 11.47 7.25
N ILE A 144 2.61 11.80 6.77
CA ILE A 144 2.97 11.64 5.35
C ILE A 144 3.47 10.22 5.15
N PHE A 145 2.80 9.46 4.28
CA PHE A 145 3.30 8.19 3.78
C PHE A 145 4.21 8.42 2.58
N VAL A 146 5.42 7.88 2.61
CA VAL A 146 6.37 7.92 1.50
C VAL A 146 6.58 6.50 1.00
N ASN A 147 6.26 6.24 -0.26
CA ASN A 147 6.58 4.97 -0.90
C ASN A 147 7.83 5.12 -1.77
N LEU A 148 8.91 4.44 -1.39
CA LEU A 148 10.16 4.38 -2.14
C LEU A 148 10.35 3.05 -2.88
N ASP A 149 9.40 2.12 -2.79
CA ASP A 149 9.40 0.93 -3.64
C ASP A 149 8.82 1.27 -5.01
N SER A 150 9.71 1.35 -6.01
CA SER A 150 9.33 1.63 -7.39
C SER A 150 8.55 0.49 -8.05
N ASN A 151 8.63 -0.74 -7.53
CA ASN A 151 7.89 -1.86 -8.08
C ASN A 151 6.43 -1.88 -7.59
N GLU A 152 6.15 -1.31 -6.42
CA GLU A 152 4.80 -1.26 -5.84
C GLU A 152 4.01 -0.03 -6.30
N GLY A 153 2.91 -0.27 -7.04
CA GLY A 153 1.95 0.75 -7.44
C GLY A 153 0.89 1.05 -6.37
N SER A 154 1.30 1.30 -5.12
CA SER A 154 0.36 1.31 -3.98
C SER A 154 -0.71 2.40 -4.03
N ILE A 155 -0.36 3.62 -4.46
CA ILE A 155 -1.28 4.78 -4.59
C ILE A 155 -1.39 5.27 -6.04
N THR A 156 -0.38 4.95 -6.84
CA THR A 156 -0.17 5.42 -8.20
C THR A 156 0.45 4.29 -9.01
N MET A 157 0.80 4.54 -10.27
CA MET A 157 1.38 3.49 -11.12
C MET A 157 2.76 3.02 -10.63
N PRO A 158 3.16 1.78 -10.97
CA PRO A 158 4.54 1.32 -10.83
C PRO A 158 5.56 2.23 -11.54
N GLY A 159 6.81 2.13 -11.11
CA GLY A 159 7.92 2.94 -11.58
C GLY A 159 7.94 4.34 -10.99
N THR A 160 7.26 4.57 -9.86
CA THR A 160 7.15 5.87 -9.23
C THR A 160 7.67 5.87 -7.80
N LEU A 161 8.07 7.04 -7.33
CA LEU A 161 8.33 7.33 -5.93
C LEU A 161 7.32 8.39 -5.50
N SER A 162 6.62 8.16 -4.39
CA SER A 162 5.50 9.02 -4.00
C SER A 162 5.51 9.42 -2.54
N ALA A 163 4.90 10.56 -2.25
CA ALA A 163 4.60 11.02 -0.89
C ALA A 163 3.15 11.48 -0.81
N THR A 164 2.41 10.94 0.15
CA THR A 164 0.96 11.12 0.27
C THR A 164 0.58 11.45 1.71
N PRO A 165 -0.10 12.57 1.97
CA PRO A 165 -0.66 12.83 3.29
C PRO A 165 -1.81 11.86 3.56
N ILE A 166 -1.76 11.13 4.68
CA ILE A 166 -2.84 10.23 5.09
C ILE A 166 -3.78 10.99 6.02
N ASN A 167 -4.86 11.54 5.45
CA ASN A 167 -5.87 12.34 6.13
C ASN A 167 -7.30 11.78 6.01
N HIS A 168 -7.44 10.62 5.34
CA HIS A 168 -8.67 9.85 5.19
C HIS A 168 -8.42 8.39 5.54
N ILE A 169 -9.49 7.65 5.84
CA ILE A 169 -9.40 6.24 6.23
C ILE A 169 -8.83 5.42 5.06
N ILE A 170 -7.88 4.53 5.34
CA ILE A 170 -7.37 3.59 4.34
C ILE A 170 -8.48 2.57 4.09
N ASP A 171 -8.99 2.55 2.86
CA ASP A 171 -10.10 1.69 2.46
C ASP A 171 -9.68 0.21 2.57
N VAL A 172 -10.56 -0.65 3.07
CA VAL A 172 -10.22 -2.08 3.20
C VAL A 172 -10.26 -2.79 1.85
N GLU A 173 -11.17 -2.38 0.96
CA GLU A 173 -11.40 -2.90 -0.39
C GLU A 173 -10.48 -2.26 -1.44
N GLU A 174 -9.97 -1.04 -1.23
CA GLU A 174 -9.02 -0.42 -2.18
C GLU A 174 -7.61 -0.26 -1.60
N GLY A 175 -7.42 -0.46 -0.29
CA GLY A 175 -6.15 -0.20 0.39
C GLY A 175 -5.87 1.29 0.48
N PHE A 176 -4.71 1.72 -0.04
CA PHE A 176 -4.38 3.15 -0.06
C PHE A 176 -5.23 3.97 -1.04
N GLY A 177 -6.19 3.34 -1.74
CA GLY A 177 -7.15 4.03 -2.59
C GLY A 177 -6.53 4.61 -3.86
N SER A 178 -7.29 5.49 -4.49
CA SER A 178 -6.90 6.17 -5.73
C SER A 178 -6.56 7.64 -5.50
N SER A 179 -5.86 8.23 -6.48
CA SER A 179 -5.68 9.68 -6.52
C SER A 179 -7.02 10.38 -6.78
N ALA A 180 -7.17 11.61 -6.28
CA ALA A 180 -8.41 12.37 -6.40
C ALA A 180 -8.92 12.47 -7.84
N THR A 181 -10.19 12.12 -8.05
CA THR A 181 -10.87 12.22 -9.35
C THR A 181 -11.78 13.45 -9.40
N THR A 182 -12.20 13.86 -10.60
CA THR A 182 -13.15 14.98 -10.75
C THR A 182 -14.57 14.65 -10.32
N ALA A 183 -14.89 13.35 -10.17
CA ALA A 183 -16.20 12.89 -9.75
C ALA A 183 -16.23 12.71 -8.22
N PRO A 184 -17.36 12.98 -7.56
CA PRO A 184 -17.51 12.63 -6.15
C PRO A 184 -17.42 11.10 -6.00
N SER A 185 -16.43 10.62 -5.27
CA SER A 185 -16.27 9.21 -4.90
C SER A 185 -16.57 9.02 -3.41
N PHE A 186 -17.12 7.86 -3.06
CA PHE A 186 -17.24 7.43 -1.66
C PHE A 186 -15.90 6.91 -1.11
N SER A 187 -14.94 6.59 -1.98
CA SER A 187 -13.61 6.12 -1.62
C SER A 187 -12.66 7.27 -1.26
N SER A 188 -11.69 6.97 -0.39
CA SER A 188 -10.66 7.90 0.06
C SER A 188 -9.81 8.36 -1.11
N SER A 189 -9.98 9.62 -1.48
CA SER A 189 -9.20 10.29 -2.52
C SER A 189 -8.00 10.98 -1.91
N TYR A 190 -6.80 10.60 -2.35
CA TYR A 190 -5.55 11.24 -1.90
C TYR A 190 -4.98 12.17 -2.98
N MET A 191 -4.15 13.12 -2.55
CA MET A 191 -3.37 13.99 -3.45
C MET A 191 -1.87 13.71 -3.28
N PRO A 192 -1.34 12.67 -3.95
CA PRO A 192 0.07 12.31 -3.84
C PRO A 192 0.97 13.28 -4.62
N MET A 193 2.17 13.52 -4.10
CA MET A 193 3.30 14.02 -4.88
C MET A 193 4.05 12.83 -5.46
N VAL A 194 4.21 12.80 -6.79
CA VAL A 194 4.78 11.64 -7.50
C VAL A 194 5.95 12.06 -8.38
N PHE A 195 7.06 11.32 -8.30
CA PHE A 195 8.17 11.38 -9.25
C PHE A 195 8.25 10.08 -10.04
N TYR A 196 8.26 10.18 -11.36
CA TYR A 196 8.43 9.04 -12.24
C TYR A 196 9.92 8.64 -12.31
N TYR A 197 10.24 7.47 -11.76
CA TYR A 197 11.56 6.85 -11.82
C TYR A 197 11.71 6.01 -13.09
N GLY A 198 10.63 5.32 -13.50
CA GLY A 198 10.55 4.60 -14.76
C GLY A 198 11.23 3.23 -14.77
N TYR A 199 11.82 2.78 -13.67
CA TYR A 199 12.37 1.42 -13.53
C TYR A 199 11.70 0.68 -12.36
N SER A 200 11.77 -0.64 -12.36
CA SER A 200 11.20 -1.48 -11.30
C SER A 200 12.12 -1.59 -10.10
N ASP A 201 13.43 -1.59 -10.29
CA ASP A 201 14.39 -1.75 -9.21
C ASP A 201 15.24 -0.48 -9.01
N PRO A 202 15.47 -0.04 -7.76
CA PRO A 202 16.37 1.08 -7.47
C PRO A 202 17.82 0.89 -7.97
N SER A 203 18.27 -0.36 -8.16
CA SER A 203 19.59 -0.70 -8.70
C SER A 203 19.73 -0.43 -10.20
N ASP A 204 18.61 -0.41 -10.95
CA ASP A 204 18.62 -0.16 -12.40
C ASP A 204 19.24 1.20 -12.74
N ASN A 205 18.97 2.23 -11.92
CA ASN A 205 19.56 3.55 -12.06
C ASN A 205 19.67 4.27 -10.70
N VAL A 206 20.63 3.83 -9.89
CA VAL A 206 20.93 4.35 -8.55
C VAL A 206 21.10 5.87 -8.54
N LYS A 207 21.75 6.45 -9.56
CA LYS A 207 21.97 7.90 -9.64
C LYS A 207 20.66 8.65 -9.79
N LEU A 208 19.79 8.22 -10.71
CA LEU A 208 18.47 8.82 -10.90
C LEU A 208 17.62 8.64 -9.64
N TYR A 209 17.61 7.43 -9.06
CA TYR A 209 16.88 7.13 -7.84
C TYR A 209 17.27 8.06 -6.68
N LYS A 210 18.59 8.26 -6.45
CA LYS A 210 19.11 9.19 -5.43
C LYS A 210 18.70 10.65 -5.70
N VAL A 211 18.66 11.08 -6.97
CA VAL A 211 18.20 12.43 -7.34
C VAL A 211 16.70 12.60 -7.07
N LEU A 212 15.88 11.61 -7.43
CA LEU A 212 14.43 11.68 -7.25
C LEU A 212 14.03 11.61 -5.77
N THR A 213 14.62 10.69 -4.99
CA THR A 213 14.42 10.61 -3.54
C THR A 213 14.82 11.91 -2.83
N LYS A 214 15.94 12.53 -3.20
CA LYS A 214 16.34 13.83 -2.65
C LYS A 214 15.33 14.94 -2.97
N LYS A 215 14.80 14.98 -4.20
CA LYS A 215 13.75 15.92 -4.59
C LYS A 215 12.45 15.67 -3.82
N LEU A 216 12.06 14.41 -3.66
CA LEU A 216 10.88 14.02 -2.88
C LEU A 216 11.02 14.45 -1.42
N ALA A 217 12.15 14.13 -0.77
CA ALA A 217 12.43 14.49 0.61
C ALA A 217 12.47 16.00 0.86
N TYR A 218 13.02 16.77 -0.10
CA TYR A 218 12.99 18.23 -0.05
C TYR A 218 11.56 18.77 -0.02
N ASN A 219 10.68 18.26 -0.90
CA ASN A 219 9.29 18.71 -0.96
C ASN A 219 8.48 18.24 0.26
N VAL A 220 8.69 17.03 0.75
CA VAL A 220 8.10 16.54 2.01
C VAL A 220 8.49 17.46 3.17
N SER A 221 9.78 17.83 3.28
CA SER A 221 10.24 18.73 4.33
C SER A 221 9.61 20.12 4.23
N ARG A 222 9.40 20.65 3.01
CA ARG A 222 8.66 21.91 2.82
C ARG A 222 7.21 21.80 3.25
N ARG A 223 6.52 20.72 2.89
CA ARG A 223 5.14 20.47 3.33
C ARG A 223 5.03 20.46 4.86
N LEU A 224 5.97 19.81 5.54
CA LEU A 224 6.01 19.77 7.01
C LEU A 224 6.31 21.13 7.66
N VAL A 225 6.88 22.10 6.95
CA VAL A 225 7.03 23.47 7.47
C VAL A 225 5.72 24.25 7.37
N GLU A 226 4.91 23.97 6.34
CA GLU A 226 3.66 24.68 6.05
C GLU A 226 2.45 24.05 6.77
N ASP A 227 2.52 22.77 7.14
CA ASP A 227 1.42 21.99 7.70
C ASP A 227 1.80 21.45 9.09
N GLU A 228 1.40 22.16 10.16
CA GLU A 228 1.73 21.79 11.54
C GLU A 228 1.10 20.44 11.96
N ILE A 229 -0.05 20.07 11.40
CA ILE A 229 -0.68 18.76 11.71
C ILE A 229 0.21 17.66 11.14
N ALA A 230 0.61 17.76 9.87
CA ALA A 230 1.52 16.81 9.25
C ALA A 230 2.91 16.81 9.93
N LYS A 231 3.43 17.98 10.30
CA LYS A 231 4.71 18.16 11.02
C LYS A 231 4.78 17.33 12.28
N VAL A 232 3.78 17.47 13.15
CA VAL A 232 3.69 16.73 14.42
C VAL A 232 3.37 15.26 14.18
N SER A 233 2.57 14.95 13.15
CA SER A 233 2.20 13.55 12.82
C SER A 233 3.37 12.72 12.30
N GLY A 234 4.34 13.37 11.66
CA GLY A 234 5.57 12.75 11.20
C GLY A 234 5.43 12.08 9.83
N VAL A 235 6.38 11.20 9.52
CA VAL A 235 6.54 10.55 8.21
C VAL A 235 6.71 9.04 8.41
N VAL A 236 6.07 8.23 7.58
CA VAL A 236 6.28 6.78 7.49
C VAL A 236 6.77 6.46 6.09
N ILE A 237 7.95 5.85 5.99
CA ILE A 237 8.66 5.60 4.74
C ILE A 237 8.75 4.09 4.50
N ASP A 238 8.16 3.65 3.40
CA ASP A 238 8.31 2.30 2.87
C ASP A 238 9.48 2.24 1.88
N THR A 239 10.19 1.13 1.85
CA THR A 239 11.36 0.94 0.98
C THR A 239 11.23 -0.33 0.15
N SER A 240 11.98 -0.42 -0.95
CA SER A 240 12.10 -1.68 -1.67
C SER A 240 12.76 -2.78 -0.81
N GLY A 241 12.66 -4.02 -1.28
CA GLY A 241 13.29 -5.19 -0.65
C GLY A 241 14.80 -5.32 -0.92
N LEU A 242 15.46 -4.31 -1.50
CA LEU A 242 16.86 -4.37 -1.91
C LEU A 242 17.79 -4.25 -0.69
N ILE A 243 18.37 -5.38 -0.28
CA ILE A 243 19.24 -5.49 0.92
C ILE A 243 20.66 -5.98 0.59
N ASP A 244 21.12 -5.78 -0.65
CA ASP A 244 22.50 -6.03 -1.06
C ASP A 244 23.41 -4.81 -0.79
N GLY A 245 24.67 -4.82 -1.25
CA GLY A 245 25.58 -3.69 -1.04
C GLY A 245 25.03 -2.35 -1.56
N THR A 246 24.42 -2.36 -2.74
CA THR A 246 23.78 -1.18 -3.34
C THR A 246 22.58 -0.72 -2.51
N GLY A 247 21.75 -1.68 -2.06
CA GLY A 247 20.63 -1.44 -1.17
C GLY A 247 21.03 -0.73 0.11
N TYR A 248 22.15 -1.13 0.74
CA TYR A 248 22.66 -0.46 1.94
C TYR A 248 23.03 1.00 1.68
N GLU A 249 23.66 1.31 0.55
CA GLU A 249 23.97 2.69 0.17
C GLU A 249 22.70 3.52 -0.09
N ILE A 250 21.67 2.91 -0.68
CA ILE A 250 20.38 3.56 -0.92
C ILE A 250 19.65 3.82 0.39
N ILE A 251 19.62 2.84 1.30
CA ILE A 251 19.05 2.99 2.65
C ILE A 251 19.74 4.14 3.39
N GLN A 252 21.07 4.18 3.39
CA GLN A 252 21.84 5.26 4.01
C GLN A 252 21.50 6.64 3.42
N HIS A 253 21.44 6.73 2.09
CA HIS A 253 21.04 7.96 1.39
C HIS A 253 19.63 8.39 1.79
N CYS A 254 18.67 7.46 1.84
CA CYS A 254 17.30 7.75 2.26
C CYS A 254 17.21 8.23 3.70
N VAL A 255 17.95 7.62 4.64
CA VAL A 255 18.02 8.08 6.04
C VAL A 255 18.48 9.53 6.11
N GLU A 256 19.52 9.88 5.36
CA GLU A 256 20.08 11.22 5.35
C GLU A 256 19.11 12.25 4.73
N VAL A 257 18.60 12.00 3.53
CA VAL A 257 17.78 13.01 2.82
C VAL A 257 16.42 13.22 3.47
N PHE A 258 15.84 12.18 4.09
CA PHE A 258 14.56 12.27 4.78
C PHE A 258 14.68 12.66 6.26
N ASP A 259 15.89 12.83 6.82
CA ASP A 259 16.10 13.14 8.25
C ASP A 259 15.44 12.07 9.15
N VAL A 260 15.66 10.79 8.83
CA VAL A 260 15.03 9.65 9.53
C VAL A 260 15.61 9.51 10.93
N ASN A 261 14.74 9.46 11.94
CA ASN A 261 15.12 9.29 13.34
C ASN A 261 14.76 7.90 13.91
N ILE A 262 13.94 7.12 13.21
CA ILE A 262 13.56 5.76 13.63
C ILE A 262 13.65 4.83 12.42
N ILE A 263 14.49 3.80 12.53
CA ILE A 263 14.63 2.75 11.52
C ILE A 263 14.03 1.47 12.09
N ILE A 264 12.98 0.95 11.44
CA ILE A 264 12.37 -0.33 11.79
C ILE A 264 12.91 -1.39 10.84
N VAL A 265 13.63 -2.36 11.36
CA VAL A 265 14.10 -3.52 10.60
C VAL A 265 13.12 -4.67 10.78
N LEU A 266 12.49 -5.09 9.68
CA LEU A 266 11.45 -6.12 9.69
C LEU A 266 12.01 -7.47 9.22
N GLY A 267 11.97 -8.47 10.09
CA GLY A 267 12.19 -9.88 9.73
C GLY A 267 13.59 -10.26 9.24
N HIS A 268 14.64 -9.46 9.51
CA HIS A 268 16.00 -9.73 9.02
C HIS A 268 17.11 -9.35 10.03
N GLU A 269 17.58 -10.35 10.79
CA GLU A 269 18.53 -10.19 11.91
C GLU A 269 19.89 -9.58 11.51
N ARG A 270 20.42 -9.98 10.35
CA ARG A 270 21.70 -9.46 9.86
C ARG A 270 21.60 -7.97 9.54
N LEU A 271 20.53 -7.56 8.86
CA LEU A 271 20.26 -6.15 8.53
C LEU A 271 20.09 -5.33 9.80
N TYR A 272 19.41 -5.88 10.80
CA TYR A 272 19.30 -5.23 12.11
C TYR A 272 20.66 -5.02 12.75
N SER A 273 21.50 -6.06 12.80
CA SER A 273 22.84 -5.98 13.39
C SER A 273 23.72 -4.95 12.68
N ASP A 274 23.67 -4.92 11.34
CA ASP A 274 24.44 -3.98 10.54
C ASP A 274 23.94 -2.52 10.70
N MET A 275 22.62 -2.29 10.68
CA MET A 275 22.02 -0.97 10.90
C MET A 275 22.24 -0.47 12.33
N ALA A 276 22.07 -1.33 13.32
CA ALA A 276 22.32 -1.00 14.72
C ALA A 276 23.79 -0.62 14.94
N ARG A 277 24.74 -1.33 14.31
CA ARG A 277 26.17 -0.97 14.35
C ARG A 277 26.43 0.38 13.67
N LEU A 278 25.86 0.59 12.48
CA LEU A 278 26.07 1.79 11.67
C LEU A 278 25.55 3.07 12.35
N TYR A 279 24.40 2.99 13.01
CA TYR A 279 23.75 4.13 13.65
C TYR A 279 23.99 4.23 15.16
N LYS A 280 24.78 3.33 15.76
CA LYS A 280 25.10 3.33 17.20
C LYS A 280 25.66 4.67 17.69
N GLU A 281 26.50 5.30 16.87
CA GLU A 281 27.21 6.54 17.21
C GLU A 281 26.53 7.80 16.64
N ARG A 282 25.42 7.65 15.92
CA ARG A 282 24.65 8.80 15.40
C ARG A 282 23.55 9.16 16.40
N PRO A 283 23.74 10.19 17.24
CA PRO A 283 22.70 10.62 18.16
C PRO A 283 21.46 11.05 17.37
N GLY A 284 20.29 10.59 17.80
CA GLY A 284 19.01 10.92 17.17
C GLY A 284 18.46 9.89 16.18
N VAL A 285 19.18 8.81 15.86
CA VAL A 285 18.65 7.70 15.06
C VAL A 285 18.52 6.43 15.90
N ASN A 286 17.30 5.96 16.10
CA ASN A 286 17.00 4.73 16.83
C ASN A 286 16.73 3.58 15.86
N VAL A 287 17.37 2.43 16.06
CA VAL A 287 17.15 1.22 15.27
C VAL A 287 16.34 0.21 16.09
N VAL A 288 15.17 -0.18 15.60
CA VAL A 288 14.25 -1.12 16.25
C VAL A 288 14.07 -2.34 15.36
N LYS A 289 14.01 -3.52 15.97
CA LYS A 289 13.71 -4.77 15.26
C LYS A 289 12.26 -5.19 15.51
N LEU A 290 11.55 -5.56 14.46
CA LEU A 290 10.24 -6.20 14.55
C LEU A 290 10.24 -7.55 13.82
N SER A 291 9.46 -8.48 14.35
CA SER A 291 9.23 -9.79 13.73
C SER A 291 8.28 -9.66 12.55
N LYS A 292 8.54 -10.36 11.45
CA LYS A 292 7.58 -10.47 10.34
C LYS A 292 6.34 -11.26 10.77
N SER A 293 5.18 -10.97 10.19
CA SER A 293 4.00 -11.82 10.39
C SER A 293 4.18 -13.14 9.66
N GLY A 294 3.78 -14.25 10.30
CA GLY A 294 3.74 -15.57 9.66
C GLY A 294 2.77 -15.66 8.48
N GLY A 295 1.91 -14.64 8.31
CA GLY A 295 0.97 -14.53 7.18
C GLY A 295 1.60 -14.00 5.91
N VAL A 296 2.77 -13.39 6.02
CA VAL A 296 3.49 -12.89 4.86
C VAL A 296 4.16 -14.06 4.17
N ARG A 297 3.71 -14.36 2.97
CA ARG A 297 4.32 -15.35 2.09
C ARG A 297 5.13 -14.66 1.01
N SER A 298 6.27 -15.26 0.65
CA SER A 298 7.01 -14.87 -0.54
C SER A 298 6.06 -14.89 -1.74
N LEU A 299 5.98 -13.77 -2.45
CA LEU A 299 5.42 -13.76 -3.78
C LEU A 299 6.24 -14.74 -4.60
N ALA A 300 5.57 -15.61 -5.35
CA ALA A 300 6.30 -16.51 -6.24
C ALA A 300 7.17 -15.64 -7.18
N PRO A 301 8.45 -15.99 -7.39
CA PRO A 301 9.27 -15.25 -8.34
C PRO A 301 8.58 -15.29 -9.71
N SER A 302 8.74 -14.25 -10.53
CA SER A 302 8.16 -14.23 -11.89
C SER A 302 8.56 -15.44 -12.73
N SER A 303 9.70 -16.07 -12.42
CA SER A 303 10.16 -17.34 -13.00
C SER A 303 9.32 -18.57 -12.64
N ALA A 304 8.45 -18.48 -11.64
CA ALA A 304 7.50 -19.51 -11.24
C ALA A 304 6.10 -19.28 -11.83
N LEU A 305 5.89 -18.20 -12.61
CA LEU A 305 4.69 -18.02 -13.39
C LEU A 305 4.72 -18.94 -14.62
N PRO A 306 3.58 -19.53 -15.03
CA PRO A 306 3.49 -20.29 -16.27
C PRO A 306 3.99 -19.46 -17.46
N ILE A 307 4.68 -20.12 -18.40
CA ILE A 307 5.18 -19.49 -19.61
C ILE A 307 4.03 -18.76 -20.32
N GLY A 308 4.11 -17.43 -20.42
CA GLY A 308 3.11 -16.57 -21.05
C GLY A 308 2.25 -15.74 -20.09
N ILE A 309 2.43 -15.84 -18.76
CA ILE A 309 1.74 -14.99 -17.78
C ILE A 309 2.74 -13.99 -17.18
N ASP A 310 2.58 -12.71 -17.51
CA ASP A 310 3.26 -11.62 -16.82
C ASP A 310 2.56 -11.30 -15.49
N ARG A 311 3.31 -10.72 -14.55
CA ARG A 311 2.78 -10.25 -13.26
C ARG A 311 1.67 -9.22 -13.52
N LYS A 312 0.41 -9.57 -13.24
CA LYS A 312 -0.65 -8.59 -13.07
C LYS A 312 -0.41 -7.83 -11.77
N VAL A 313 0.21 -6.65 -11.88
CA VAL A 313 0.13 -5.63 -10.82
C VAL A 313 -1.34 -5.27 -10.66
N SER A 314 -1.80 -5.11 -9.42
CA SER A 314 -3.12 -4.56 -9.07
C SER A 314 -3.59 -3.59 -10.16
N GLU A 315 -4.59 -4.00 -10.93
CA GLU A 315 -5.14 -3.16 -11.97
C GLU A 315 -5.65 -1.90 -11.26
N THR A 316 -5.13 -0.73 -11.65
CA THR A 316 -5.86 0.50 -11.40
C THR A 316 -7.23 0.28 -12.02
N GLN A 317 -8.30 0.24 -11.23
CA GLN A 317 -9.64 0.03 -11.78
C GLN A 317 -9.94 1.17 -12.75
N LEU A 318 -9.98 0.84 -14.04
CA LEU A 318 -10.44 1.74 -15.08
C LEU A 318 -11.96 1.57 -15.18
N VAL A 319 -12.68 2.68 -15.04
CA VAL A 319 -14.11 2.73 -15.35
C VAL A 319 -14.26 2.63 -16.86
N LYS A 320 -14.98 1.60 -17.31
CA LYS A 320 -15.26 1.32 -18.72
C LYS A 320 -15.98 2.52 -19.36
N VAL A 321 -15.33 3.18 -20.31
CA VAL A 321 -15.96 4.11 -21.24
C VAL A 321 -16.05 3.36 -22.59
N GLU A 322 -17.25 3.12 -23.09
CA GLU A 322 -17.45 2.63 -24.47
C GLU A 322 -18.02 3.76 -25.35
N PRO A 323 -17.86 3.73 -26.69
CA PRO A 323 -16.84 3.02 -27.50
C PRO A 323 -16.24 3.89 -28.64
N ASP A 324 -14.94 3.75 -28.89
CA ASP A 324 -14.34 3.37 -30.19
C ASP A 324 -12.80 3.59 -30.15
N ASP A 325 -12.04 2.49 -30.25
CA ASP A 325 -10.57 2.40 -30.44
C ASP A 325 -9.63 2.98 -29.35
N ASP A 326 -9.86 2.69 -28.07
CA ASP A 326 -8.94 3.07 -26.97
C ASP A 326 -7.73 2.13 -26.80
N THR A 327 -7.03 1.79 -27.88
CA THR A 327 -5.69 1.17 -27.78
C THR A 327 -4.60 2.17 -28.17
N SER A 328 -3.63 2.38 -27.28
CA SER A 328 -2.45 3.18 -27.62
C SER A 328 -1.73 2.53 -28.80
N SER A 329 -1.66 3.22 -29.93
CA SER A 329 -1.11 2.70 -31.18
C SER A 329 -0.15 3.70 -31.81
N VAL A 330 0.85 3.17 -32.52
CA VAL A 330 1.84 3.97 -33.25
C VAL A 330 1.67 3.68 -34.74
N ASP A 331 1.18 4.67 -35.49
CA ASP A 331 1.11 4.63 -36.94
C ASP A 331 2.35 5.34 -37.51
N THR A 332 3.37 4.55 -37.85
CA THR A 332 4.63 5.03 -38.43
C THR A 332 4.45 5.61 -39.82
N GLY A 333 3.49 5.11 -40.61
CA GLY A 333 3.21 5.60 -41.95
C GLY A 333 2.58 6.99 -41.94
N LYS A 334 1.70 7.26 -40.97
CA LYS A 334 1.06 8.58 -40.78
C LYS A 334 1.82 9.50 -39.82
N GLN A 335 2.93 9.05 -39.22
CA GLN A 335 3.65 9.74 -38.14
C GLN A 335 2.71 10.18 -37.00
N LYS A 336 1.78 9.30 -36.61
CA LYS A 336 0.80 9.57 -35.56
C LYS A 336 0.95 8.57 -34.42
N MET A 337 0.73 9.06 -33.19
CA MET A 337 0.68 8.24 -31.98
C MET A 337 -0.64 8.52 -31.26
N THR A 338 -1.38 7.47 -30.93
CA THR A 338 -2.58 7.52 -30.10
C THR A 338 -2.17 7.27 -28.66
N ILE A 339 -2.58 8.16 -27.75
CA ILE A 339 -2.19 8.13 -26.34
C ILE A 339 -3.46 8.12 -25.49
N LEU A 340 -3.58 7.14 -24.60
CA LEU A 340 -4.60 7.13 -23.57
C LEU A 340 -4.23 8.15 -22.48
N SER A 341 -5.15 9.07 -22.17
CA SER A 341 -4.93 10.11 -21.15
C SER A 341 -6.00 10.05 -20.07
N PRO A 342 -5.64 10.10 -18.77
CA PRO A 342 -6.61 10.04 -17.68
C PRO A 342 -7.48 11.31 -17.58
N SER A 343 -7.10 12.40 -18.27
CA SER A 343 -7.87 13.64 -18.31
C SER A 343 -8.17 14.01 -19.76
N PRO A 344 -9.43 14.34 -20.10
CA PRO A 344 -9.76 14.77 -21.45
C PRO A 344 -9.08 16.11 -21.76
N GLY A 345 -8.59 16.27 -22.99
CA GLY A 345 -8.01 17.53 -23.45
C GLY A 345 -6.73 17.36 -24.25
N ARG A 346 -6.01 18.47 -24.41
CA ARG A 346 -4.71 18.48 -25.09
C ARG A 346 -3.61 18.01 -24.14
N LEU A 347 -2.57 17.40 -24.71
CA LEU A 347 -1.37 17.06 -23.94
C LEU A 347 -0.82 18.31 -23.22
N PRO A 348 -0.61 18.25 -21.90
CA PRO A 348 -0.16 19.42 -21.13
C PRO A 348 1.21 19.95 -21.56
N LYS A 349 2.07 19.06 -22.08
CA LYS A 349 3.43 19.37 -22.54
C LYS A 349 3.79 18.52 -23.76
N GLN A 350 4.78 19.01 -24.51
CA GLN A 350 5.32 18.33 -25.70
C GLN A 350 6.42 17.29 -25.37
N TYR A 351 6.88 17.26 -24.11
CA TYR A 351 7.94 16.35 -23.66
C TYR A 351 7.35 15.24 -22.81
N LEU A 352 7.61 13.99 -23.19
CA LEU A 352 7.23 12.78 -22.47
C LEU A 352 8.49 12.06 -21.98
N ILE A 353 8.40 11.43 -20.81
CA ILE A 353 9.46 10.58 -20.25
C ILE A 353 9.00 9.13 -20.41
N MET A 354 9.80 8.32 -21.08
CA MET A 354 9.53 6.89 -21.26
C MET A 354 10.21 6.10 -20.13
N GLY A 355 9.49 5.15 -19.53
CA GLY A 355 10.07 4.15 -18.61
C GLY A 355 10.03 2.74 -19.17
N SER A 356 10.41 1.76 -18.36
CA SER A 356 10.54 0.35 -18.72
C SER A 356 9.23 -0.44 -18.67
N TYR A 357 8.20 0.11 -18.01
CA TYR A 357 6.90 -0.55 -17.87
C TYR A 357 6.14 -0.60 -19.18
N LYS A 358 5.61 -1.77 -19.50
CA LYS A 358 4.73 -2.02 -20.64
C LYS A 358 3.36 -2.44 -20.12
N TRP A 359 2.31 -1.90 -20.73
CA TRP A 359 0.93 -2.29 -20.50
C TRP A 359 0.35 -2.79 -21.80
N MET A 360 -0.29 -3.96 -21.76
CA MET A 360 -1.00 -4.56 -22.88
C MET A 360 -2.40 -4.90 -22.40
N GLU A 361 -3.41 -4.41 -23.12
CA GLU A 361 -4.78 -4.89 -22.96
C GLU A 361 -4.86 -6.29 -23.58
N THR A 362 -5.28 -7.27 -22.77
CA THR A 362 -5.49 -8.66 -23.19
C THR A 362 -6.96 -8.98 -23.31
#